data_AF-A0AAF0LE64-F1
#
_entry.id   AF-A0AAF0LE64-F1
#
_cell.length_a   1.000
_cell.length_b   1.000
_cell.length_c   1.000
_cell.angle_alpha   90.00
_cell.angle_beta   90.00
_cell.angle_gamma   90.00
#
_symmetry.space_group_name_H-M   'P 1'
#
loop_
_entity.id
_entity.type
_entity.pdbx_description
1 polymer ?
#
loop_
_entity_poly.entity_id
_entity_poly.type
_entity_poly.pdbx_seq_one_letter_code
_entity_poly.pdbx_strand_id
1 'polypeptide(L)'
;MADAPFRTGWVIVRARYPELVSVEVRRRRTIIAGSVATAVGTAASLTEIVWHWATTPAPLVVVGLVLIAAAFGSGAAAFHRLSLASPPLWAFIPSGNWRRQERIARQFAPRPPAMAPEDRDLVIAAAERARDGLVLSAARTLWLPAAWALVWLGVAAVGLEGRFAFSLFTPLGLGLLQSSTFIAAVTGLGRMELARRRAEALPPLPEVAPPRRPTGRGPSGSKLSLPGE
;
A
#
# COMPACT_ATOMS: atom_id res chain seq x y z
N MET A 1 -0.71 6.77 26.34
CA MET A 1 -1.28 7.41 25.13
C MET A 1 -1.01 6.48 23.96
N ALA A 2 -2.04 5.86 23.39
CA ALA A 2 -1.85 4.92 22.28
C ALA A 2 -1.38 5.69 21.05
N ASP A 3 -0.14 5.48 20.62
CA ASP A 3 0.29 5.95 19.31
C ASP A 3 -0.65 5.35 18.27
N ALA A 4 -1.46 6.20 17.63
CA ALA A 4 -2.38 5.78 16.60
C ALA A 4 -1.58 4.98 15.56
N PRO A 5 -1.95 3.73 15.23
CA PRO A 5 -1.18 2.88 14.31
C PRO A 5 -0.84 3.59 12.99
N PHE A 6 -1.72 4.47 12.52
CA PHE A 6 -1.46 5.33 11.38
C PHE A 6 -0.23 6.23 11.55
N ARG A 7 -0.09 6.93 12.70
CA ARG A 7 1.04 7.81 12.98
C ARG A 7 2.36 7.04 12.97
N THR A 8 2.39 5.89 13.65
CA THR A 8 3.57 5.01 13.70
C THR A 8 3.95 4.53 12.31
N GLY A 9 2.98 4.04 11.53
CA GLY A 9 3.21 3.63 10.14
C GLY A 9 3.72 4.78 9.28
N TRP A 10 3.15 5.98 9.42
CA TRP A 10 3.53 7.15 8.63
C TRP A 10 4.97 7.59 8.88
N VAL A 11 5.41 7.56 10.15
CA VAL A 11 6.80 7.83 10.52
C VAL A 11 7.76 6.85 9.84
N ILE A 12 7.41 5.55 9.83
CA ILE A 12 8.23 4.51 9.20
C ILE A 12 8.29 4.72 7.67
N VAL A 13 7.16 5.01 7.02
CA VAL A 13 7.12 5.31 5.58
C VAL A 13 8.05 6.46 5.26
N ARG A 14 7.95 7.58 6.01
CA ARG A 14 8.80 8.75 5.78
C ARG A 14 10.28 8.46 5.97
N ALA A 15 10.64 7.67 6.96
CA ALA A 15 12.03 7.32 7.24
C ALA A 15 12.63 6.37 6.18
N ARG A 16 11.87 5.36 5.75
CA ARG A 16 12.37 4.31 4.84
C ARG A 16 12.23 4.64 3.36
N TYR A 17 11.31 5.54 3.00
CA TYR A 17 11.05 5.88 1.61
C TYR A 17 12.30 6.33 0.82
N PRO A 18 13.19 7.20 1.35
CA PRO A 18 14.40 7.62 0.63
C PRO A 18 15.40 6.49 0.40
N GLU A 19 15.40 5.47 1.27
CA GLU A 19 16.28 4.30 1.16
C GLU A 19 15.79 3.32 0.09
N LEU A 20 14.47 3.18 -0.06
CA LEU A 20 13.85 2.24 -1.00
C LEU A 20 13.63 2.83 -2.40
N VAL A 21 13.52 4.15 -2.52
CA VAL A 21 13.25 4.81 -3.80
C VAL A 21 14.37 5.78 -4.15
N SER A 22 15.12 5.42 -5.19
CA SER A 22 16.21 6.25 -5.71
C SER A 22 15.72 7.64 -6.13
N VAL A 23 16.64 8.62 -6.08
CA VAL A 23 16.37 9.99 -6.52
C VAL A 23 15.92 10.02 -7.99
N GLU A 24 16.49 9.16 -8.83
CA GLU A 24 16.16 9.06 -10.25
C GLU A 24 14.70 8.62 -10.48
N VAL A 25 14.22 7.62 -9.73
CA VAL A 25 12.81 7.19 -9.83
C VAL A 25 11.86 8.30 -9.36
N ARG A 26 12.22 9.02 -8.29
CA ARG A 26 11.44 10.19 -7.82
C ARG A 26 11.39 11.31 -8.86
N ARG A 27 12.52 11.58 -9.53
CA ARG A 27 12.61 12.58 -10.60
C ARG A 27 11.76 12.18 -11.80
N ARG A 28 11.87 10.95 -12.29
CA ARG A 28 11.03 10.43 -13.39
C ARG A 28 9.55 10.52 -13.08
N ARG A 29 9.15 10.14 -11.86
CA ARG A 29 7.76 10.25 -11.41
C ARG A 29 7.25 11.68 -11.45
N THR A 30 8.08 12.65 -11.04
CA THR A 30 7.76 14.08 -11.08
C THR A 30 7.66 14.60 -12.52
N ILE A 31 8.56 14.17 -13.40
CA ILE A 31 8.53 14.54 -14.82
C ILE A 31 7.25 14.01 -15.47
N ILE A 32 6.92 12.73 -15.28
CA ILE A 32 5.69 12.13 -15.81
C ILE A 32 4.45 12.85 -15.28
N ALA A 33 4.41 13.17 -13.98
CA ALA A 33 3.32 13.92 -13.39
C ALA A 33 3.16 15.30 -14.04
N GLY A 34 4.26 16.05 -14.21
CA GLY A 34 4.26 17.36 -14.86
C GLY A 34 3.84 17.29 -16.33
N SER A 35 4.33 16.30 -17.07
CA SER A 35 3.96 16.07 -18.48
C SER A 35 2.47 15.78 -18.64
N VAL A 36 1.91 14.88 -17.81
CA VAL A 36 0.49 14.57 -17.85
C VAL A 36 -0.36 15.76 -17.43
N ALA A 37 0.03 16.48 -16.37
CA ALA A 37 -0.68 17.68 -15.95
C ALA A 37 -0.70 18.74 -17.06
N THR A 38 0.43 18.98 -17.72
CA THR A 38 0.53 19.94 -18.83
C THR A 38 -0.35 19.53 -20.01
N ALA A 39 -0.31 18.26 -20.40
CA ALA A 39 -1.12 17.75 -21.51
C ALA A 39 -2.62 17.86 -21.22
N VAL A 40 -3.06 17.44 -20.02
CA VAL A 40 -4.47 17.51 -19.61
C VAL A 40 -4.94 18.95 -19.45
N GLY A 41 -4.14 19.81 -18.82
CA GLY A 41 -4.46 21.23 -18.68
C GLY A 41 -4.59 21.94 -20.02
N THR A 42 -3.69 21.65 -20.96
CA THR A 42 -3.76 22.18 -22.33
C THR A 42 -5.04 21.72 -23.04
N ALA A 43 -5.32 20.41 -23.00
CA ALA A 43 -6.52 19.85 -23.62
C ALA A 43 -7.80 20.44 -23.01
N ALA A 44 -7.89 20.52 -21.68
CA ALA A 44 -9.05 21.06 -20.99
C ALA A 44 -9.25 22.57 -21.23
N SER A 45 -8.15 23.33 -21.39
CA SER A 45 -8.22 24.74 -21.75
C SER A 45 -8.73 24.94 -23.18
N LEU A 46 -8.21 24.13 -24.13
CA LEU A 46 -8.67 24.17 -25.53
C LEU A 46 -10.15 23.78 -25.64
N THR A 47 -10.59 22.76 -24.89
CA THR A 47 -12.00 22.37 -24.92
C THR A 47 -12.90 23.44 -24.31
N GLU A 48 -12.45 24.13 -23.26
CA GLU A 48 -13.20 25.26 -22.71
C GLU A 48 -13.31 26.42 -23.71
N ILE A 49 -12.23 26.78 -24.39
CA ILE A 49 -12.24 27.84 -25.43
C ILE A 49 -13.21 27.51 -26.58
N VAL A 50 -13.34 26.23 -26.96
CA VAL A 50 -14.18 25.83 -28.09
C VAL A 50 -15.64 25.62 -27.67
N TRP A 51 -15.89 24.96 -26.54
CA TRP A 51 -17.23 24.52 -26.14
C TRP A 51 -17.87 25.33 -25.00
N HIS A 52 -17.11 26.19 -24.31
CA HIS A 52 -17.60 27.06 -23.22
C HIS A 52 -18.46 26.28 -22.22
N TRP A 53 -17.93 25.16 -21.73
CA TRP A 53 -18.68 24.24 -20.89
C TRP A 53 -18.71 24.68 -19.43
N ALA A 54 -17.77 25.52 -19.01
CA ALA A 54 -17.75 26.13 -17.69
C ALA A 54 -18.94 27.06 -17.45
N THR A 55 -19.39 27.12 -16.20
CA THR A 55 -20.50 28.00 -15.79
C THR A 55 -20.05 29.12 -14.85
N THR A 56 -18.78 29.11 -14.43
CA THR A 56 -18.20 30.07 -13.48
C THR A 56 -17.40 31.17 -14.18
N PRO A 57 -17.13 32.30 -13.50
CA PRO A 57 -16.26 33.37 -14.00
C PRO A 57 -14.86 32.87 -14.40
N ALA A 58 -14.28 33.48 -15.44
CA ALA A 58 -12.98 33.08 -16.02
C ALA A 58 -11.85 32.82 -15.00
N PRO A 59 -11.67 33.61 -13.91
CA PRO A 59 -10.65 33.31 -12.91
C PRO A 59 -10.85 31.95 -12.21
N LEU A 60 -12.09 31.58 -11.90
CA LEU A 60 -12.41 30.30 -11.26
C LEU A 60 -12.26 29.14 -12.23
N VAL A 61 -12.55 29.35 -13.52
CA VAL A 61 -12.29 28.37 -14.58
C VAL A 61 -10.81 28.05 -14.66
N VAL A 62 -9.93 29.06 -14.70
CA VAL A 62 -8.48 28.86 -14.71
C VAL A 62 -8.02 28.06 -13.49
N VAL A 63 -8.49 28.42 -12.29
CA VAL A 63 -8.18 27.67 -11.06
C VAL A 63 -8.64 26.22 -11.17
N GLY A 64 -9.87 26.00 -11.62
CA GLY A 64 -10.43 24.66 -11.77
C GLY A 64 -9.66 23.79 -12.76
N LEU A 65 -9.26 24.35 -13.91
CA LEU A 65 -8.44 23.67 -14.91
C LEU A 65 -7.05 23.30 -14.35
N VAL A 66 -6.42 24.19 -13.59
CA VAL A 66 -5.14 23.92 -12.93
C VAL A 66 -5.26 22.79 -11.90
N LEU A 67 -6.32 22.80 -11.09
CA LEU A 67 -6.57 21.75 -10.10
C LEU A 67 -6.82 20.39 -10.76
N ILE A 68 -7.65 20.35 -11.82
CA ILE A 68 -7.90 19.13 -12.60
C ILE A 68 -6.59 18.63 -13.23
N ALA A 69 -5.82 19.49 -13.88
CA ALA A 69 -4.52 19.14 -14.45
C ALA A 69 -3.57 18.55 -13.40
N ALA A 70 -3.43 19.21 -12.24
CA ALA A 70 -2.61 18.72 -11.13
C ALA A 70 -3.10 17.36 -10.60
N ALA A 71 -4.41 17.13 -10.58
CA ALA A 71 -4.99 15.86 -10.18
C ALA A 71 -4.61 14.72 -11.12
N PHE A 72 -4.72 14.92 -12.43
CA PHE A 72 -4.33 13.92 -13.43
C PHE A 72 -2.83 13.64 -13.41
N GLY A 73 -1.99 14.68 -13.27
CA GLY A 73 -0.56 14.51 -13.05
C GLY A 73 -0.27 13.69 -11.79
N SER A 74 -1.02 13.95 -10.72
CA SER A 74 -0.87 13.22 -9.46
C SER A 74 -1.31 11.76 -9.56
N GLY A 75 -2.38 11.50 -10.30
CA GLY A 75 -2.85 10.15 -10.63
C GLY A 75 -1.82 9.37 -11.44
N ALA A 76 -1.26 9.97 -12.50
CA ALA A 76 -0.23 9.35 -13.33
C ALA A 76 1.00 8.91 -12.52
N ALA A 77 1.43 9.72 -11.55
CA ALA A 77 2.49 9.37 -10.63
C ALA A 77 2.18 8.13 -9.78
N ALA A 78 0.91 7.85 -9.45
CA ALA A 78 0.51 6.65 -8.70
C ALA A 78 0.57 5.36 -9.55
N PHE A 79 0.49 5.48 -10.88
CA PHE A 79 0.63 4.36 -11.81
C PHE A 79 2.08 4.08 -12.22
N HIS A 80 3.01 4.99 -11.92
CA HIS A 80 4.43 4.74 -12.15
C HIS A 80 4.96 3.61 -11.27
N ARG A 81 5.72 2.69 -11.86
CA ARG A 81 6.29 1.54 -11.14
C ARG A 81 7.42 1.99 -10.22
N LEU A 82 7.34 1.65 -8.94
CA LEU A 82 8.37 1.93 -7.92
C LEU A 82 9.34 0.73 -7.66
N SER A 83 9.33 -0.29 -8.52
CA SER A 83 10.07 -1.58 -8.45
C SER A 83 9.31 -2.78 -7.84
N LEU A 84 9.95 -3.96 -7.86
CA LEU A 84 9.38 -5.32 -7.94
C LEU A 84 8.32 -5.67 -6.88
N ALA A 85 7.31 -6.42 -7.32
CA ALA A 85 6.19 -6.89 -6.54
C ALA A 85 6.66 -7.50 -5.21
N SER A 86 6.33 -6.86 -4.09
CA SER A 86 6.43 -7.53 -2.81
C SER A 86 5.40 -8.66 -2.79
N PRO A 87 5.82 -9.89 -2.45
CA PRO A 87 4.87 -10.99 -2.33
C PRO A 87 3.80 -10.63 -1.30
N PRO A 88 2.58 -11.17 -1.44
CA PRO A 88 1.50 -10.88 -0.50
C PRO A 88 1.83 -11.47 0.88
N LEU A 89 1.32 -10.85 1.95
CA LEU A 89 1.60 -11.24 3.36
C LEU A 89 1.44 -12.75 3.64
N TRP A 90 0.50 -13.40 2.97
CA TRP A 90 0.23 -14.83 3.12
C TRP A 90 1.30 -15.74 2.48
N ALA A 91 2.08 -15.24 1.52
CA ALA A 91 3.14 -16.00 0.86
C ALA A 91 4.36 -16.25 1.78
N PHE A 92 4.40 -15.65 2.97
CA PHE A 92 5.58 -15.65 3.85
C PHE A 92 5.42 -16.46 5.13
N ILE A 93 4.27 -17.10 5.34
CA ILE A 93 4.04 -17.96 6.50
C ILE A 93 4.32 -19.41 6.08
N PRO A 94 5.20 -20.16 6.76
CA PRO A 94 5.52 -21.54 6.41
C PRO A 94 4.26 -22.39 6.19
N SER A 95 4.20 -23.09 5.06
CA SER A 95 3.12 -24.01 4.73
C SER A 95 3.13 -25.19 5.71
N GLY A 96 1.97 -25.54 6.26
CA GLY A 96 1.81 -26.78 7.04
C GLY A 96 0.73 -26.76 8.11
N ASN A 97 0.46 -25.63 8.77
CA ASN A 97 -0.57 -25.54 9.81
C ASN A 97 -1.38 -24.24 9.72
N TRP A 98 -2.49 -24.27 8.97
CA TRP A 98 -3.38 -23.13 8.75
C TRP A 98 -3.85 -22.46 10.05
N ARG A 99 -4.07 -23.22 11.12
CA ARG A 99 -4.48 -22.67 12.43
C ARG A 99 -3.39 -21.81 13.05
N ARG A 100 -2.13 -22.23 12.92
CA ARG A 100 -0.98 -21.44 13.36
C ARG A 100 -0.82 -20.19 12.51
N GLN A 101 -1.05 -20.28 11.19
CA GLN A 101 -1.02 -19.11 10.30
C GLN A 101 -2.09 -18.08 10.68
N GLU A 102 -3.32 -18.54 10.94
CA GLU A 102 -4.42 -17.68 11.36
C GLU A 102 -4.11 -17.01 12.71
N ARG A 103 -3.56 -17.76 13.67
CA ARG A 103 -3.15 -17.23 14.97
C ARG A 103 -2.07 -16.15 14.84
N ILE A 104 -1.07 -16.35 13.98
CA ILE A 104 -0.04 -15.34 13.67
C ILE A 104 -0.65 -14.13 12.96
N ALA A 105 -1.52 -14.34 11.98
CA ALA A 105 -2.18 -13.25 11.25
C ALA A 105 -3.01 -12.36 12.19
N ARG A 106 -3.69 -12.94 13.19
CA ARG A 106 -4.43 -12.21 14.22
C ARG A 106 -3.55 -11.30 15.08
N GLN A 107 -2.24 -11.52 15.16
CA GLN A 107 -1.32 -10.61 15.87
C GLN A 107 -1.17 -9.23 15.20
N PHE A 108 -1.53 -9.12 13.92
CA PHE A 108 -1.53 -7.87 13.14
C PHE A 108 -2.92 -7.20 13.07
N ALA A 109 -3.93 -7.78 13.72
CA ALA A 109 -5.29 -7.23 13.77
C ALA A 109 -5.36 -5.95 14.64
N PRO A 110 -6.43 -5.14 14.52
CA PRO A 110 -6.62 -3.94 15.36
C PRO A 110 -6.64 -4.24 16.87
N ARG A 111 -7.13 -5.42 17.25
CA ARG A 111 -7.19 -5.92 18.63
C ARG A 111 -6.51 -7.28 18.68
N PRO A 112 -5.18 -7.32 18.82
CA PRO A 112 -4.43 -8.55 18.78
C PRO A 112 -4.69 -9.39 20.06
N PRO A 113 -4.80 -10.72 19.95
CA PRO A 113 -4.87 -11.59 21.12
C PRO A 113 -3.52 -11.65 21.86
N ALA A 114 -3.52 -12.18 23.08
CA ALA A 114 -2.27 -12.45 23.82
C ALA A 114 -1.30 -13.28 22.95
N MET A 115 -0.04 -12.84 22.89
CA MET A 115 0.97 -13.48 22.06
C MET A 115 1.56 -14.68 22.78
N ALA A 116 1.51 -15.83 22.13
CA ALA A 116 2.17 -17.04 22.62
C ALA A 116 3.69 -16.93 22.35
N PRO A 117 4.57 -17.35 23.29
CA PRO A 117 6.02 -17.26 23.10
C PRO A 117 6.48 -17.93 21.80
N GLU A 118 5.85 -19.04 21.40
CA GLU A 118 6.23 -19.86 20.24
C GLU A 118 5.99 -19.17 18.89
N ASP A 119 5.22 -18.08 18.88
CA ASP A 119 4.93 -17.30 17.69
C ASP A 119 5.80 -16.03 17.61
N ARG A 120 6.59 -15.71 18.64
CA ARG A 120 7.44 -14.50 18.75
C ARG A 120 8.31 -14.29 17.51
N ASP A 121 9.17 -15.24 17.21
CA ASP A 121 10.18 -15.08 16.14
C ASP A 121 9.52 -15.08 14.75
N LEU A 122 8.40 -15.80 14.61
CA LEU A 122 7.60 -15.78 13.38
C LEU A 122 6.93 -14.43 13.15
N VAL A 123 6.43 -13.79 14.21
CA VAL A 123 5.83 -12.45 14.14
C VAL A 123 6.90 -11.40 13.79
N ILE A 124 8.09 -11.46 14.40
CA ILE A 124 9.21 -10.55 14.08
C ILE A 124 9.62 -10.72 12.61
N ALA A 125 9.86 -11.96 12.18
CA ALA A 125 10.30 -12.23 10.82
C ALA A 125 9.23 -11.86 9.77
N ALA A 126 7.94 -12.05 10.07
CA ALA A 126 6.85 -11.60 9.21
C ALA A 126 6.77 -10.05 9.16
N ALA A 127 6.98 -9.38 10.30
CA ALA A 127 7.00 -7.92 10.39
C ALA A 127 8.11 -7.32 9.51
N GLU A 128 9.33 -7.86 9.60
CA GLU A 128 10.48 -7.38 8.83
C GLU A 128 10.32 -7.60 7.33
N ARG A 129 9.91 -8.81 6.91
CA ARG A 129 9.80 -9.15 5.47
C ARG A 129 8.75 -8.31 4.73
N ALA A 130 7.65 -7.94 5.38
CA ALA A 130 6.60 -7.18 4.73
C ALA A 130 6.78 -5.66 4.80
N ARG A 131 7.71 -5.18 5.65
CA ARG A 131 7.92 -3.76 5.93
C ARG A 131 8.14 -2.97 4.64
N ASP A 132 9.15 -3.35 3.86
CA ASP A 132 9.55 -2.59 2.68
C ASP A 132 8.46 -2.63 1.59
N GLY A 133 7.73 -3.75 1.47
CA GLY A 133 6.60 -3.86 0.55
C GLY A 133 5.42 -2.98 0.91
N LEU A 134 5.08 -2.86 2.19
CA LEU A 134 4.05 -1.94 2.65
C LEU A 134 4.48 -0.47 2.48
N VAL A 135 5.77 -0.16 2.68
CA VAL A 135 6.31 1.19 2.41
C VAL A 135 6.18 1.53 0.92
N LEU A 136 6.53 0.61 0.02
CA LEU A 136 6.39 0.81 -1.43
C LEU A 136 4.92 0.94 -1.85
N SER A 137 4.01 0.14 -1.27
CA SER A 137 2.57 0.22 -1.51
C SER A 137 1.99 1.58 -1.06
N ALA A 138 2.37 2.04 0.13
CA ALA A 138 2.00 3.36 0.63
C ALA A 138 2.57 4.48 -0.26
N ALA A 139 3.83 4.39 -0.67
CA ALA A 139 4.48 5.38 -1.52
C ALA A 139 3.85 5.49 -2.92
N ARG A 140 3.39 4.36 -3.48
CA ARG A 140 2.67 4.30 -4.75
C ARG A 140 1.35 5.05 -4.67
N THR A 141 0.60 4.83 -3.59
CA THR A 141 -0.76 5.34 -3.41
C THR A 141 -0.83 6.70 -2.72
N LEU A 142 0.30 7.22 -2.22
CA LEU A 142 0.39 8.48 -1.47
C LEU A 142 -0.26 9.69 -2.17
N TRP A 143 -0.20 9.73 -3.50
CA TRP A 143 -0.67 10.88 -4.28
C TRP A 143 -2.16 10.77 -4.64
N LEU A 144 -2.78 9.60 -4.45
CA LEU A 144 -4.19 9.38 -4.79
C LEU A 144 -5.15 10.24 -3.95
N PRO A 145 -5.02 10.35 -2.61
CA PRO A 145 -5.91 11.21 -1.82
C PRO A 145 -5.86 12.67 -2.27
N ALA A 146 -4.65 13.18 -2.53
CA ALA A 146 -4.46 14.54 -3.04
C ALA A 146 -5.07 14.70 -4.45
N ALA A 147 -4.85 13.74 -5.35
CA ALA A 147 -5.42 13.76 -6.69
C ALA A 147 -6.96 13.87 -6.64
N TRP A 148 -7.61 13.05 -5.82
CA TRP A 148 -9.06 13.09 -5.69
C TRP A 148 -9.60 14.39 -5.08
N ALA A 149 -8.91 14.93 -4.07
CA ALA A 149 -9.26 16.24 -3.51
C ALA A 149 -9.14 17.35 -4.57
N LEU A 150 -8.09 17.32 -5.39
CA LEU A 150 -7.88 18.28 -6.47
C LEU A 150 -8.93 18.16 -7.58
N VAL A 151 -9.32 16.93 -7.99
CA VAL A 151 -10.44 16.75 -8.93
C VAL A 151 -11.71 17.36 -8.38
N TRP A 152 -12.04 17.06 -7.11
CA TRP A 152 -13.29 17.52 -6.50
C TRP A 152 -13.34 19.04 -6.43
N LEU A 153 -12.27 19.68 -5.94
CA LEU A 153 -12.16 21.14 -5.90
C LEU A 153 -12.18 21.76 -7.31
N GLY A 154 -11.54 21.12 -8.28
CA GLY A 154 -11.52 21.58 -9.66
C GLY A 154 -12.90 21.54 -10.32
N VAL A 155 -13.64 20.43 -10.16
CA VAL A 155 -15.01 20.28 -10.67
C VAL A 155 -15.95 21.32 -10.07
N ALA A 156 -15.83 21.57 -8.75
CA ALA A 156 -16.60 22.62 -8.07
C ALA A 156 -16.24 24.02 -8.59
N ALA A 157 -14.94 24.30 -8.78
CA ALA A 157 -14.48 25.60 -9.26
C ALA A 157 -15.00 25.94 -10.67
N VAL A 158 -15.22 24.94 -11.54
CA VAL A 158 -15.76 25.15 -12.90
C VAL A 158 -17.31 25.12 -12.94
N GLY A 159 -17.96 24.87 -11.79
CA GLY A 159 -19.42 24.89 -11.65
C GLY A 159 -20.12 23.72 -12.35
N LEU A 160 -19.46 22.57 -12.41
CA LEU A 160 -20.00 21.34 -13.00
C LEU A 160 -20.84 20.50 -12.03
N GLU A 161 -21.06 20.98 -10.81
CA GLU A 161 -21.84 20.26 -9.77
C GLU A 161 -23.28 19.92 -10.15
N GLY A 162 -23.95 20.80 -10.92
CA GLY A 162 -25.36 20.65 -11.26
C GLY A 162 -25.65 19.91 -12.58
N ARG A 163 -24.66 19.75 -13.46
CA ARG A 163 -24.86 19.13 -14.79
C ARG A 163 -24.83 17.61 -14.76
N PHE A 164 -24.25 17.03 -13.72
CA PHE A 164 -24.20 15.60 -13.49
C PHE A 164 -24.28 15.37 -11.98
N ALA A 165 -25.43 14.97 -11.43
CA ALA A 165 -25.54 14.62 -10.01
C ALA A 165 -24.52 13.54 -9.59
N PHE A 166 -24.08 12.70 -10.54
CA PHE A 166 -23.00 11.74 -10.37
C PHE A 166 -21.59 12.36 -10.31
N SER A 167 -21.38 13.58 -10.81
CA SER A 167 -20.06 14.22 -10.96
C SER A 167 -19.38 14.57 -9.63
N LEU A 168 -20.13 14.94 -8.58
CA LEU A 168 -19.51 15.29 -7.28
C LEU A 168 -19.29 14.07 -6.38
N PHE A 169 -20.22 13.11 -6.40
CA PHE A 169 -20.16 11.93 -5.54
C PHE A 169 -19.23 10.85 -6.08
N THR A 170 -19.08 10.74 -7.40
CA THR A 170 -18.13 9.78 -8.02
C THR A 170 -16.69 10.01 -7.56
N PRO A 171 -16.10 11.22 -7.63
CA PRO A 171 -14.74 11.45 -7.18
C PRO A 171 -14.58 11.30 -5.67
N LEU A 172 -15.62 11.59 -4.89
CA LEU A 172 -15.58 11.34 -3.45
C LEU A 172 -15.59 9.84 -3.13
N GLY A 173 -16.51 9.08 -3.74
CA GLY A 173 -16.63 7.63 -3.53
C GLY A 173 -15.43 6.85 -4.03
N LEU A 174 -14.97 7.13 -5.25
CA LEU A 174 -13.75 6.54 -5.80
C LEU A 174 -12.51 7.01 -5.04
N GLY A 175 -12.50 8.26 -4.58
CA GLY A 175 -11.44 8.80 -3.75
C GLY A 175 -11.29 8.07 -2.43
N LEU A 176 -12.40 7.84 -1.73
CA LEU A 176 -12.43 7.05 -0.50
C LEU A 176 -11.99 5.61 -0.75
N LEU A 177 -12.52 4.97 -1.80
CA LEU A 177 -12.19 3.58 -2.13
C LEU A 177 -10.70 3.41 -2.47
N GLN A 178 -10.15 4.28 -3.32
CA GLN A 178 -8.75 4.19 -3.74
C GLN A 178 -7.77 4.63 -2.62
N SER A 179 -8.16 5.63 -1.83
CA SER A 179 -7.37 6.09 -0.67
C SER A 179 -7.36 5.08 0.48
N SER A 180 -8.35 4.19 0.54
CA SER A 180 -8.37 3.10 1.52
C SER A 180 -7.11 2.23 1.43
N THR A 181 -6.54 2.04 0.24
CA THR A 181 -5.30 1.28 0.04
C THR A 181 -4.12 1.94 0.73
N PHE A 182 -3.98 3.27 0.60
CA PHE A 182 -2.94 4.04 1.29
C PHE A 182 -3.12 3.95 2.82
N ILE A 183 -4.34 4.20 3.30
CA ILE A 183 -4.66 4.17 4.72
C ILE A 183 -4.41 2.77 5.29
N ALA A 184 -4.82 1.72 4.57
CA ALA A 184 -4.62 0.33 4.97
C ALA A 184 -3.13 -0.05 4.99
N ALA A 185 -2.35 0.37 4.01
CA ALA A 185 -0.90 0.11 3.97
C ALA A 185 -0.18 0.79 5.15
N VAL A 186 -0.46 2.08 5.39
CA VAL A 186 0.15 2.84 6.49
C VAL A 186 -0.28 2.29 7.85
N THR A 187 -1.58 2.06 8.04
CA THR A 187 -2.13 1.53 9.30
C THR A 187 -1.63 0.10 9.54
N GLY A 188 -1.59 -0.73 8.50
CA GLY A 188 -1.05 -2.08 8.55
C GLY A 188 0.41 -2.08 8.97
N LEU A 189 1.24 -1.22 8.37
CA LEU A 189 2.65 -1.07 8.75
C LEU A 189 2.81 -0.68 10.23
N GLY A 190 1.99 0.26 10.72
CA GLY A 190 1.99 0.62 12.13
C GLY A 190 1.58 -0.52 13.06
N ARG A 191 0.57 -1.32 12.67
CA ARG A 191 0.18 -2.52 13.43
C ARG A 191 1.29 -3.57 13.45
N MET A 192 2.01 -3.74 12.34
CA MET A 192 3.15 -4.66 12.25
C MET A 192 4.31 -4.22 13.14
N GLU A 193 4.63 -2.92 13.18
CA GLU A 193 5.64 -2.40 14.11
C GLU A 193 5.21 -2.59 15.57
N LEU A 194 3.95 -2.32 15.91
CA LEU A 194 3.44 -2.56 17.25
C LEU A 194 3.44 -4.06 17.61
N ALA A 195 3.22 -4.95 16.65
CA ALA A 195 3.34 -6.40 16.84
C ALA A 195 4.79 -6.82 17.06
N ARG A 196 5.74 -6.27 16.29
CA ARG A 196 7.17 -6.51 16.45
C ARG A 196 7.64 -6.10 17.85
N ARG A 197 7.30 -4.88 18.29
CA ARG A 197 7.67 -4.39 19.64
C ARG A 197 7.09 -5.27 20.75
N ARG A 198 5.85 -5.76 20.59
CA ARG A 198 5.23 -6.71 21.53
C ARG A 198 5.95 -8.06 21.56
N ALA A 199 6.37 -8.56 20.41
CA ALA A 199 7.14 -9.79 20.30
C ALA A 199 8.54 -9.63 20.93
N GLU A 200 9.21 -8.52 20.68
CA GLU A 200 10.53 -8.21 21.24
C GLU A 200 10.49 -8.09 22.77
N ALA A 201 9.39 -7.62 23.34
CA ALA A 201 9.19 -7.53 24.78
C ALA A 201 8.99 -8.91 25.46
N LEU A 202 8.70 -9.97 24.70
CA LEU A 202 8.64 -11.32 25.23
C LEU A 202 10.06 -11.91 25.36
N PRO A 203 10.33 -12.68 26.43
CA PRO A 203 11.60 -13.38 26.56
C PRO A 203 11.81 -14.33 25.36
N PRO A 204 13.04 -14.42 24.84
CA PRO A 204 13.36 -15.37 23.78
C PRO A 204 13.09 -16.79 24.29
N LEU A 205 12.47 -17.63 23.47
CA LEU A 205 12.41 -19.05 23.75
C LEU A 205 13.84 -19.61 23.72
N PRO A 206 14.19 -20.56 24.61
CA PRO A 206 15.42 -21.31 24.46
C PRO A 206 15.41 -21.94 23.06
N GLU A 207 16.50 -21.79 22.32
CA GLU A 207 16.66 -22.46 21.03
C GLU A 207 16.48 -23.96 21.25
N VAL A 208 15.31 -24.48 20.88
CA VAL A 208 15.12 -25.91 20.76
C VAL A 208 15.92 -26.28 19.52
N ALA A 209 17.06 -26.94 19.75
CA ALA A 209 17.92 -27.43 18.69
C ALA A 209 17.03 -28.07 17.61
N PRO A 210 17.20 -27.68 16.32
CA PRO A 210 16.36 -28.22 15.27
C PRO A 210 16.44 -29.74 15.37
N PRO A 211 15.30 -30.47 15.31
CA PRO A 211 15.35 -31.92 15.30
C PRO A 211 16.31 -32.30 14.19
N ARG A 212 17.41 -32.99 14.56
CA ARG A 212 18.40 -33.48 13.59
C ARG A 212 17.59 -34.16 12.51
N ARG A 213 17.58 -33.57 11.30
CA ARG A 213 17.07 -34.27 10.13
C ARG A 213 17.77 -35.62 10.17
N PRO A 214 17.06 -36.76 10.17
CA PRO A 214 17.73 -38.02 9.97
C PRO A 214 18.46 -37.87 8.64
N THR A 215 19.78 -37.81 8.70
CA THR A 215 20.65 -37.83 7.54
C THR A 215 20.47 -39.19 6.92
N GLY A 216 19.46 -39.31 6.07
CA GLY A 216 19.20 -40.48 5.24
C GLY A 216 20.30 -40.61 4.20
N ARG A 217 21.50 -40.99 4.65
CA ARG A 217 22.48 -41.69 3.84
C ARG A 217 22.37 -43.16 4.20
N GLY A 218 21.49 -43.85 3.48
CA GLY A 218 21.43 -45.30 3.41
C GLY A 218 20.95 -45.68 2.01
N PRO A 219 21.75 -46.39 1.20
CA PRO A 219 21.27 -46.95 -0.05
C PRO A 219 20.62 -48.31 0.26
N SER A 220 19.29 -48.36 0.34
CA SER A 220 18.54 -49.62 0.22
C SER A 220 17.11 -49.25 -0.16
N GLY A 221 16.63 -49.51 -1.37
CA GLY A 221 16.53 -50.87 -1.88
C GLY A 221 15.43 -51.61 -1.11
N SER A 222 14.18 -51.17 -1.22
CA SER A 222 13.02 -51.98 -0.84
C SER A 222 12.06 -52.01 -2.02
N LYS A 223 12.15 -53.11 -2.77
CA LYS A 223 11.20 -53.52 -3.78
C LYS A 223 9.91 -53.89 -3.04
N LEU A 224 8.85 -53.10 -3.25
CA LEU A 224 7.50 -53.57 -3.02
C LEU A 224 7.19 -54.57 -4.13
N SER A 225 7.36 -55.85 -3.88
CA SER A 225 6.68 -56.89 -4.64
C SER A 225 5.19 -56.83 -4.31
N LEU A 226 4.37 -56.85 -5.34
CA LEU A 226 2.92 -56.97 -5.24
C LEU A 226 2.57 -58.41 -4.79
N PRO A 227 1.45 -58.62 -4.07
CA PRO A 227 1.02 -59.96 -3.70
C PRO A 227 0.66 -60.76 -4.96
N GLY A 228 1.41 -61.83 -5.26
CA GLY A 228 1.21 -62.66 -6.44
C GLY A 228 2.41 -63.45 -6.96
N GLU A 229 3.58 -63.36 -6.31
CA GLU A 229 4.71 -64.31 -6.45
C GLU A 229 4.87 -65.16 -5.19
#